data_AF-A0A819HL71-F1
#
_entry.id   AF-A0A819HL71-F1
#
_cell.length_a   1.000
_cell.length_b   1.000
_cell.length_c   1.000
_cell.angle_alpha   90.00
_cell.angle_beta   90.00
_cell.angle_gamma   90.00
#
_symmetry.space_group_name_H-M   'P 1'
#
loop_
_entity.id
_entity.type
_entity.pdbx_description
1 polymer ?
#
loop_
_entity_poly.entity_id
_entity_poly.type
_entity_poly.pdbx_seq_one_letter_code
_entity_poly.pdbx_strand_id
1 'polypeptide(L)'
;MEYSDLEEDTLGMTLTSGTCTLKKDAQNLVGISIGGGAPLCPCLYIVQIFDNTAASRDGSLAAGDELISVNGKSVKGRTKVEVAKLIQACKAEVIIHYNKLHAQPKEGKTLDIVLKKMKHRVVETMSSTTADALGLSRAILCNDGLIKKLDELERTSELYRGLIEHTRAVLKAIFELAHTHRNFGDAFANIGAREPQFKASEAFTKFGEAHRLIDKHAITLLRTVKPMIADLNTYLTKAIPDTKLTIEKYADAKFEYL
;
A
#
# COMPACT_ATOMS: atom_id res chain seq x y z
N MET A 1 -22.02 20.46 -28.97
CA MET A 1 -20.88 21.05 -28.24
C MET A 1 -19.66 20.30 -28.74
N GLU A 2 -18.95 20.91 -29.67
CA GLU A 2 -17.77 20.34 -30.33
C GLU A 2 -16.61 20.29 -29.32
N TYR A 3 -16.01 19.11 -29.14
CA TYR A 3 -14.74 18.91 -28.43
C TYR A 3 -13.58 19.10 -29.42
N SER A 4 -13.54 20.24 -30.13
CA SER A 4 -12.38 20.60 -30.95
C SER A 4 -11.51 21.58 -30.17
N ASP A 5 -10.24 21.21 -30.05
CA ASP A 5 -9.11 22.08 -29.71
C ASP A 5 -8.95 22.49 -28.24
N LEU A 6 -8.74 21.50 -27.36
CA LEU A 6 -7.87 21.72 -26.21
C LEU A 6 -6.43 21.62 -26.72
N GLU A 7 -5.73 22.75 -26.86
CA GLU A 7 -4.29 22.77 -27.13
C GLU A 7 -3.56 21.98 -26.04
N GLU A 8 -2.80 20.96 -26.44
CA GLU A 8 -2.00 20.13 -25.53
C GLU A 8 -0.89 21.00 -24.91
N ASP A 9 -0.95 21.21 -23.59
CA ASP A 9 0.13 21.84 -22.83
C ASP A 9 1.37 20.95 -22.87
N THR A 10 2.35 21.35 -23.68
CA THR A 10 3.53 20.53 -23.95
C THR A 10 4.56 20.55 -22.82
N LEU A 11 4.42 21.43 -21.80
CA LEU A 11 5.36 21.55 -20.66
C LEU A 11 6.86 21.52 -21.04
N GLY A 12 7.21 21.96 -22.26
CA GLY A 12 8.59 21.95 -22.78
C GLY A 12 9.05 20.63 -23.42
N MET A 13 8.18 19.65 -23.63
CA MET A 13 8.47 18.41 -24.36
C MET A 13 8.27 18.61 -25.87
N THR A 14 9.27 18.24 -26.65
CA THR A 14 9.16 18.21 -28.12
C THR A 14 8.59 16.88 -28.56
N LEU A 15 7.45 16.94 -29.26
CA LEU A 15 6.79 15.79 -29.87
C LEU A 15 7.25 15.65 -31.32
N THR A 16 7.77 14.50 -31.69
CA THR A 16 8.04 14.16 -33.10
C THR A 16 7.12 13.03 -33.52
N SER A 17 6.17 13.29 -34.41
CA SER A 17 5.31 12.22 -34.94
C SER A 17 6.07 11.33 -35.92
N GLY A 18 5.86 10.03 -35.81
CA GLY A 18 6.48 9.01 -36.64
C GLY A 18 5.47 7.95 -37.09
N THR A 19 5.89 7.13 -38.05
CA THR A 19 5.12 5.97 -38.51
C THR A 19 6.06 4.82 -38.78
N CYS A 20 5.72 3.62 -38.31
CA CYS A 20 6.47 2.41 -38.61
C CYS A 20 5.53 1.29 -39.09
N THR A 21 6.08 0.37 -39.89
CA THR A 21 5.36 -0.82 -40.37
C THR A 21 6.05 -2.05 -39.82
N LEU A 22 5.39 -2.73 -38.89
CA LEU A 22 5.92 -3.91 -38.21
C LEU A 22 5.33 -5.18 -38.84
N LYS A 23 6.21 -6.04 -39.35
CA LYS A 23 5.83 -7.38 -39.78
C LYS A 23 5.78 -8.31 -38.58
N LYS A 24 4.64 -8.98 -38.39
CA LYS A 24 4.42 -9.87 -37.26
C LYS A 24 5.35 -11.09 -37.28
N ASP A 25 5.68 -11.58 -36.11
CA ASP A 25 6.43 -12.84 -35.95
C ASP A 25 5.55 -14.08 -36.18
N ALA A 26 6.16 -15.27 -36.05
CA ALA A 26 5.48 -16.55 -36.21
C ALA A 26 4.35 -16.78 -35.20
N GLN A 27 4.36 -16.04 -34.09
CA GLN A 27 3.36 -16.05 -33.02
C GLN A 27 2.27 -14.98 -33.22
N ASN A 28 2.26 -14.29 -34.38
CA ASN A 28 1.31 -13.23 -34.72
C ASN A 28 1.43 -11.99 -33.78
N LEU A 29 2.62 -11.74 -33.23
CA LEU A 29 2.93 -10.63 -32.33
C LEU A 29 3.88 -9.62 -32.98
N VAL A 30 3.80 -8.37 -32.51
CA VAL A 30 4.73 -7.29 -32.89
C VAL A 30 5.77 -7.00 -31.81
N GLY A 31 5.52 -7.44 -30.57
CA GLY A 31 6.48 -7.34 -29.46
C GLY A 31 6.49 -6.03 -28.68
N ILE A 32 5.31 -5.43 -28.47
CA ILE A 32 5.15 -4.24 -27.61
C ILE A 32 4.16 -4.53 -26.48
N SER A 33 4.38 -3.89 -25.33
CA SER A 33 3.42 -3.77 -24.23
C SER A 33 2.77 -2.40 -24.25
N ILE A 34 1.44 -2.33 -24.08
CA ILE A 34 0.65 -1.10 -24.16
C ILE A 34 0.11 -0.75 -22.77
N GLY A 35 0.38 0.48 -22.34
CA GLY A 35 -0.17 1.11 -21.14
C GLY A 35 -1.15 2.22 -21.49
N GLY A 36 -1.84 2.74 -20.48
CA GLY A 36 -2.85 3.78 -20.61
C GLY A 36 -4.22 3.25 -21.05
N GLY A 37 -4.95 4.12 -21.76
CA GLY A 37 -6.28 3.86 -22.31
C GLY A 37 -7.44 4.20 -21.37
N ALA A 38 -8.61 4.37 -21.98
CA ALA A 38 -9.84 4.76 -21.30
C ALA A 38 -10.29 3.70 -20.27
N PRO A 39 -11.02 4.11 -19.21
CA PRO A 39 -11.37 5.49 -18.86
C PRO A 39 -10.30 6.20 -18.00
N LEU A 40 -9.25 5.49 -17.61
CA LEU A 40 -8.32 5.91 -16.56
C LEU A 40 -7.16 6.77 -17.07
N CYS A 41 -6.82 6.67 -18.36
CA CYS A 41 -5.77 7.45 -18.99
C CYS A 41 -6.20 7.89 -20.40
N PRO A 42 -6.08 9.18 -20.75
CA PRO A 42 -6.57 9.70 -22.04
C PRO A 42 -5.73 9.24 -23.24
N CYS A 43 -4.46 8.88 -23.02
CA CYS A 43 -3.53 8.42 -24.04
C CYS A 43 -3.20 6.93 -23.88
N LEU A 44 -2.68 6.34 -24.96
CA LEU A 44 -2.10 5.00 -24.97
C LEU A 44 -0.63 5.13 -25.32
N TYR A 45 0.24 4.37 -24.67
CA TYR A 45 1.67 4.48 -24.88
C TYR A 45 2.36 3.13 -24.75
N ILE A 46 3.58 3.05 -25.28
CA ILE A 46 4.43 1.87 -25.19
C ILE A 46 5.04 1.80 -23.81
N VAL A 47 4.74 0.75 -23.07
CA VAL A 47 5.35 0.48 -21.75
C VAL A 47 6.71 -0.18 -21.93
N GLN A 48 6.79 -1.13 -22.85
CA GLN A 48 7.98 -1.95 -23.06
C GLN A 48 8.02 -2.45 -24.50
N ILE A 49 9.23 -2.60 -25.02
CA ILE A 49 9.52 -3.34 -26.25
C ILE A 49 10.26 -4.60 -25.84
N PHE A 50 9.78 -5.75 -26.29
CA PHE A 50 10.38 -7.04 -25.95
C PHE A 50 11.54 -7.34 -26.88
N ASP A 51 12.66 -7.82 -26.34
CA ASP A 51 13.84 -8.18 -27.12
C ASP A 51 13.54 -9.28 -28.15
N ASN A 52 14.29 -9.29 -29.25
CA ASN A 52 14.15 -10.26 -30.34
C ASN A 52 12.77 -10.28 -31.01
N THR A 53 11.99 -9.21 -30.90
CA THR A 53 10.70 -9.06 -31.58
C THR A 53 10.76 -8.15 -32.81
N ALA A 54 9.65 -8.05 -33.55
CA ALA A 54 9.56 -7.18 -34.71
C ALA A 54 9.80 -5.70 -34.36
N ALA A 55 9.15 -5.21 -33.29
CA ALA A 55 9.33 -3.84 -32.81
C ALA A 55 10.76 -3.56 -32.34
N SER A 56 11.39 -4.51 -31.65
CA SER A 56 12.80 -4.40 -31.22
C SER A 56 13.76 -4.31 -32.40
N ARG A 57 13.56 -5.13 -33.45
CA ARG A 57 14.41 -5.12 -34.65
C ARG A 57 14.21 -3.89 -35.54
N ASP A 58 13.00 -3.34 -35.60
CA ASP A 58 12.71 -2.11 -36.34
C ASP A 58 13.35 -0.89 -35.66
N GLY A 59 13.30 -0.82 -34.32
CA GLY A 59 13.95 0.24 -33.54
C GLY A 59 13.29 1.62 -33.63
N SER A 60 12.26 1.77 -34.46
CA SER A 60 11.49 3.01 -34.62
C SER A 60 10.72 3.40 -33.36
N LEU A 61 10.25 2.41 -32.59
CA LEU A 61 9.49 2.59 -31.36
C LEU A 61 10.40 2.57 -30.13
N ALA A 62 10.01 3.25 -29.06
CA ALA A 62 10.64 3.21 -27.74
C ALA A 62 9.59 3.20 -26.62
N ALA A 63 9.98 2.74 -25.43
CA ALA A 63 9.15 2.91 -24.24
C ALA A 63 8.91 4.40 -23.97
N GLY A 64 7.66 4.75 -23.64
CA GLY A 64 7.21 6.13 -23.46
C GLY A 64 6.59 6.76 -24.72
N ASP A 65 6.76 6.16 -25.90
CA ASP A 65 6.13 6.67 -27.13
C ASP A 65 4.60 6.54 -27.06
N GLU A 66 3.89 7.58 -27.47
CA GLU A 66 2.43 7.59 -27.52
C GLU A 66 1.94 6.89 -28.79
N LEU A 67 0.97 5.98 -28.66
CA LEU A 67 0.25 5.37 -29.78
C LEU A 67 -0.92 6.26 -30.20
N ILE A 68 -0.91 6.68 -31.46
CA ILE A 68 -1.95 7.55 -32.04
C ILE A 68 -2.95 6.75 -32.88
N SER A 69 -2.45 5.84 -33.72
CA SER A 69 -3.31 4.97 -34.50
C SER A 69 -2.64 3.65 -34.88
N VAL A 70 -3.48 2.65 -35.16
CA VAL A 70 -3.08 1.33 -35.65
C VAL A 70 -3.82 1.07 -36.96
N ASN A 71 -3.08 0.84 -38.05
CA ASN A 71 -3.61 0.63 -39.41
C ASN A 71 -4.66 1.69 -39.81
N GLY A 72 -4.33 2.96 -39.58
CA GLY A 72 -5.20 4.10 -39.90
C GLY A 72 -6.40 4.29 -38.97
N LYS A 73 -6.60 3.42 -37.96
CA LYS A 73 -7.66 3.58 -36.96
C LYS A 73 -7.11 4.30 -35.73
N SER A 74 -7.64 5.49 -35.45
CA SER A 74 -7.31 6.22 -34.22
C SER A 74 -7.59 5.38 -32.99
N VAL A 75 -6.64 5.39 -32.05
CA VAL A 75 -6.75 4.69 -30.76
C VAL A 75 -7.12 5.61 -29.60
N LYS A 76 -7.25 6.93 -29.84
CA LYS A 76 -7.65 7.90 -28.82
C LYS A 76 -8.99 7.51 -28.20
N GLY A 77 -9.06 7.52 -26.87
CA GLY A 77 -10.27 7.14 -26.11
C GLY A 77 -10.59 5.64 -26.10
N ARG A 78 -9.74 4.78 -26.67
CA ARG A 78 -9.90 3.32 -26.59
C ARG A 78 -9.22 2.75 -25.35
N THR A 79 -9.64 1.56 -24.96
CA THR A 79 -8.96 0.77 -23.93
C THR A 79 -7.72 0.06 -24.50
N LYS A 80 -6.73 -0.24 -23.66
CA LYS A 80 -5.55 -1.04 -24.08
C LYS A 80 -5.93 -2.40 -24.69
N VAL A 81 -7.02 -3.01 -24.21
CA VAL A 81 -7.51 -4.30 -24.71
C VAL A 81 -8.04 -4.19 -26.13
N GLU A 82 -8.76 -3.11 -26.46
CA GLU A 82 -9.26 -2.87 -27.81
C GLU A 82 -8.12 -2.64 -28.80
N VAL A 83 -7.10 -1.88 -28.39
CA VAL A 83 -5.91 -1.65 -29.24
C VAL A 83 -5.13 -2.94 -29.46
N ALA A 84 -4.93 -3.74 -28.41
CA ALA A 84 -4.31 -5.06 -28.55
C ALA A 84 -5.08 -5.95 -29.53
N LYS A 85 -6.42 -5.95 -29.48
CA LYS A 85 -7.27 -6.66 -30.46
C LYS A 85 -7.12 -6.12 -31.88
N LEU A 86 -7.02 -4.80 -32.06
CA LEU A 86 -6.77 -4.19 -33.38
C LEU A 86 -5.45 -4.70 -33.96
N ILE A 87 -4.38 -4.69 -33.18
CA ILE A 87 -3.07 -5.19 -33.60
C ILE A 87 -3.17 -6.69 -33.92
N GLN A 88 -3.80 -7.49 -33.05
CA GLN A 88 -3.94 -8.95 -33.24
C GLN A 88 -4.75 -9.33 -34.48
N ALA A 89 -5.79 -8.57 -34.82
CA ALA A 89 -6.66 -8.82 -35.99
C ALA A 89 -5.94 -8.63 -37.33
N CYS A 90 -4.80 -7.94 -37.36
CA CYS A 90 -4.02 -7.71 -38.57
C CYS A 90 -3.24 -8.97 -38.95
N LYS A 91 -3.31 -9.41 -40.22
CA LYS A 91 -2.80 -10.73 -40.61
C LYS A 91 -1.29 -10.82 -40.81
N ALA A 92 -0.63 -9.74 -41.24
CA ALA A 92 0.78 -9.80 -41.63
C ALA A 92 1.57 -8.57 -41.15
N GLU A 93 1.07 -7.38 -41.44
CA GLU A 93 1.74 -6.12 -41.12
C GLU A 93 0.84 -5.20 -40.30
N VAL A 94 1.47 -4.43 -39.43
CA VAL A 94 0.83 -3.47 -38.55
C VAL A 94 1.54 -2.14 -38.72
N ILE A 95 0.82 -1.15 -39.23
CA ILE A 95 1.25 0.23 -39.34
C ILE A 95 0.87 0.94 -38.05
N ILE A 96 1.86 1.49 -37.35
CA ILE A 96 1.67 2.22 -36.09
C ILE A 96 2.09 3.66 -36.32
N HIS A 97 1.18 4.59 -36.04
CA HIS A 97 1.50 6.01 -35.95
C HIS A 97 1.70 6.36 -34.48
N TYR A 98 2.79 7.05 -34.17
CA TYR A 98 3.21 7.32 -32.80
C TYR A 98 3.77 8.73 -32.65
N ASN A 99 3.77 9.26 -31.43
CA ASN A 99 4.53 10.45 -31.07
C ASN A 99 5.75 10.05 -30.22
N LYS A 100 6.94 10.46 -30.65
CA LYS A 100 8.17 10.35 -29.86
C LYS A 100 8.15 11.37 -28.74
N LEU A 101 8.38 10.88 -27.53
CA LEU A 101 8.58 11.73 -26.36
C LEU A 101 10.09 11.94 -26.17
N HIS A 102 10.60 13.10 -26.58
CA HIS A 102 12.02 13.43 -26.38
C HIS A 102 12.23 14.03 -24.98
N ALA A 103 12.66 13.23 -24.01
CA ALA A 103 13.20 13.75 -22.76
C ALA A 103 14.66 14.18 -22.99
N GLN A 104 15.03 15.43 -22.67
CA GLN A 104 16.42 15.89 -22.80
C GLN A 104 17.33 15.12 -21.82
N PRO A 105 18.36 14.38 -22.29
CA PRO A 105 19.09 13.42 -21.44
C PRO A 105 20.00 14.04 -20.37
N LYS A 106 20.25 15.36 -20.38
CA LYS A 106 21.25 15.99 -19.50
C LYS A 106 20.87 15.97 -18.01
N GLU A 107 19.61 15.75 -17.68
CA GLU A 107 19.11 15.60 -16.30
C GLU A 107 18.59 14.19 -15.99
N GLY A 108 18.73 13.26 -16.96
CA GLY A 108 17.99 12.01 -17.01
C GLY A 108 18.27 11.02 -15.87
N LYS A 109 19.45 11.01 -15.25
CA LYS A 109 19.70 10.10 -14.11
C LYS A 109 18.97 10.57 -12.85
N THR A 110 18.93 11.88 -12.61
CA THR A 110 18.28 12.46 -11.44
C THR A 110 16.76 12.46 -11.63
N LEU A 111 16.28 12.83 -12.81
CA LEU A 111 14.86 12.79 -13.16
C LEU A 111 14.31 11.36 -13.23
N ASP A 112 15.06 10.38 -13.76
CA ASP A 112 14.62 8.98 -13.76
C ASP A 112 14.53 8.41 -12.34
N ILE A 113 15.50 8.73 -11.47
CA ILE A 113 15.42 8.36 -10.03
C ILE A 113 14.23 9.08 -9.35
N VAL A 114 14.00 10.36 -9.64
CA VAL A 114 12.89 11.14 -9.08
C VAL A 114 11.55 10.64 -9.61
N LEU A 115 11.44 10.31 -10.89
CA LEU A 115 10.25 9.75 -11.54
C LEU A 115 9.98 8.33 -11.04
N LYS A 116 11.02 7.49 -10.84
CA LYS A 116 10.91 6.17 -10.21
C LYS A 116 10.43 6.29 -8.76
N LYS A 117 10.97 7.24 -7.98
CA LYS A 117 10.52 7.52 -6.61
C LYS A 117 9.11 8.12 -6.54
N MET A 118 8.76 9.01 -7.47
CA MET A 118 7.40 9.56 -7.57
C MET A 118 6.40 8.50 -8.00
N LYS A 119 6.76 7.66 -8.98
CA LYS A 119 6.00 6.47 -9.38
C LYS A 119 5.78 5.55 -8.18
N HIS A 120 6.80 5.30 -7.38
CA HIS A 120 6.67 4.53 -6.14
C HIS A 120 5.70 5.17 -5.13
N ARG A 121 5.87 6.47 -4.85
CA ARG A 121 5.05 7.22 -3.87
C ARG A 121 3.58 7.37 -4.27
N VAL A 122 3.32 7.44 -5.58
CA VAL A 122 1.95 7.50 -6.15
C VAL A 122 1.33 6.10 -6.20
N VAL A 123 2.12 5.04 -6.43
CA VAL A 123 1.63 3.65 -6.50
C VAL A 123 1.19 3.09 -5.14
N GLU A 124 1.84 3.49 -4.03
CA GLU A 124 1.46 3.06 -2.68
C GLU A 124 0.03 3.49 -2.28
N THR A 125 -0.48 4.58 -2.86
CA THR A 125 -1.83 5.10 -2.59
C THR A 125 -2.86 4.75 -3.67
N MET A 126 -2.46 4.04 -4.73
CA MET A 126 -3.30 3.75 -5.89
C MET A 126 -3.93 2.36 -5.85
N SER A 127 -5.19 2.28 -6.28
CA SER A 127 -5.87 1.00 -6.50
C SER A 127 -5.15 0.16 -7.57
N SER A 128 -5.21 -1.17 -7.45
CA SER A 128 -4.58 -2.11 -8.39
C SER A 128 -5.01 -1.85 -9.84
N THR A 129 -6.28 -1.56 -10.06
CA THR A 129 -6.85 -1.24 -11.38
C THR A 129 -6.24 0.03 -11.99
N THR A 130 -5.97 1.04 -11.16
CA THR A 130 -5.36 2.31 -11.60
C THR A 130 -3.88 2.13 -11.96
N ALA A 131 -3.14 1.35 -11.17
CA ALA A 131 -1.73 1.05 -11.45
C ALA A 131 -1.54 0.24 -12.74
N ASP A 132 -2.44 -0.73 -13.00
CA ASP A 132 -2.45 -1.51 -14.24
C ASP A 132 -2.81 -0.67 -15.47
N ALA A 133 -3.69 0.32 -15.32
CA ALA A 133 -4.01 1.25 -16.40
C ALA A 133 -2.81 2.16 -16.73
N LEU A 134 -1.98 2.50 -15.76
CA LEU A 134 -0.78 3.32 -15.96
C LEU A 134 0.46 2.51 -16.38
N GLY A 135 0.31 1.24 -16.77
CA GLY A 135 1.43 0.42 -17.26
C GLY A 135 2.54 0.24 -16.21
N LEU A 136 2.21 0.43 -14.93
CA LEU A 136 3.11 0.20 -13.82
C LEU A 136 2.98 -1.29 -13.51
N SER A 137 3.85 -2.10 -14.12
CA SER A 137 3.80 -3.56 -14.12
C SER A 137 3.69 -4.17 -12.72
N ARG A 138 2.47 -4.22 -12.18
CA ARG A 138 2.11 -4.87 -10.91
C ARG A 138 1.92 -6.38 -11.08
N ALA A 139 1.95 -6.92 -12.29
CA ALA A 139 1.71 -8.34 -12.57
C ALA A 139 2.70 -9.29 -11.87
N ILE A 140 3.95 -8.85 -11.61
CA ILE A 140 4.97 -9.65 -10.92
C ILE A 140 4.90 -9.49 -9.39
N LEU A 141 4.33 -8.40 -8.88
CA LEU A 141 4.25 -8.10 -7.44
C LEU A 141 2.90 -8.45 -6.79
N CYS A 142 1.80 -8.37 -7.52
CA CYS A 142 0.47 -8.69 -6.97
C CYS A 142 0.30 -10.17 -6.61
N ASN A 143 1.18 -11.04 -7.09
CA ASN A 143 1.20 -12.45 -6.74
C ASN A 143 2.41 -12.85 -5.88
N ASP A 144 3.16 -11.87 -5.36
CA ASP A 144 4.27 -12.13 -4.46
C ASP A 144 3.74 -12.61 -3.10
N GLY A 145 4.12 -13.83 -2.71
CA GLY A 145 3.73 -14.41 -1.43
C GLY A 145 4.24 -13.59 -0.24
N LEU A 146 5.35 -12.87 -0.39
CA LEU A 146 5.93 -12.03 0.66
C LEU A 146 5.10 -10.76 0.89
N ILE A 147 4.58 -10.14 -0.18
CA ILE A 147 3.67 -8.99 -0.06
C ILE A 147 2.35 -9.40 0.59
N LYS A 148 1.80 -10.57 0.23
CA LYS A 148 0.61 -11.13 0.92
C LYS A 148 0.87 -11.36 2.41
N LYS A 149 2.06 -11.85 2.77
CA LYS A 149 2.46 -12.02 4.18
C LYS A 149 2.66 -10.69 4.90
N LEU A 150 3.10 -9.64 4.21
CA LEU A 150 3.18 -8.30 4.75
C LEU A 150 1.78 -7.73 5.04
N ASP A 151 0.82 -7.88 4.12
CA ASP A 151 -0.58 -7.48 4.35
C ASP A 151 -1.20 -8.24 5.55
N GLU A 152 -0.90 -9.53 5.69
CA GLU A 152 -1.33 -10.33 6.86
C GLU A 152 -0.71 -9.81 8.17
N LEU A 153 0.58 -9.45 8.14
CA LEU A 153 1.28 -8.86 9.29
C LEU A 153 0.66 -7.51 9.68
N GLU A 154 0.33 -6.66 8.71
CA GLU A 154 -0.31 -5.36 8.95
C GLU A 154 -1.69 -5.52 9.60
N ARG A 155 -2.56 -6.38 9.06
CA ARG A 155 -3.87 -6.67 9.68
C ARG A 155 -3.74 -7.21 11.10
N THR A 156 -2.77 -8.09 11.33
CA THR A 156 -2.51 -8.65 12.67
C THR A 156 -1.99 -7.57 13.63
N SER A 157 -1.19 -6.62 13.12
CA SER A 157 -0.67 -5.49 13.90
C SER A 157 -1.78 -4.56 14.40
N GLU A 158 -2.81 -4.32 13.58
CA GLU A 158 -3.97 -3.51 13.95
C GLU A 158 -4.78 -4.17 15.07
N LEU A 159 -4.98 -5.49 14.98
CA LEU A 159 -5.64 -6.27 16.04
C LEU A 159 -4.90 -6.14 17.37
N TYR A 160 -3.57 -6.30 17.36
CA TYR A 160 -2.76 -6.13 18.57
C TYR A 160 -2.77 -4.71 19.10
N ARG A 161 -2.86 -3.69 18.24
CA ARG A 161 -2.99 -2.30 18.66
C ARG A 161 -4.30 -2.08 19.43
N GLY A 162 -5.41 -2.60 18.91
CA GLY A 162 -6.69 -2.61 19.61
C GLY A 162 -6.64 -3.36 20.94
N LEU A 163 -5.98 -4.53 20.98
CA LEU A 163 -5.79 -5.29 22.20
C LEU A 163 -5.03 -4.51 23.29
N ILE A 164 -3.95 -3.80 22.92
CA ILE A 164 -3.21 -2.95 23.85
C ILE A 164 -4.10 -1.84 24.40
N GLU A 165 -4.86 -1.17 23.54
CA GLU A 165 -5.74 -0.06 23.91
C GLU A 165 -6.82 -0.53 24.90
N HIS A 166 -7.51 -1.61 24.58
CA HIS A 166 -8.52 -2.20 25.47
C HIS A 166 -7.91 -2.66 26.80
N THR A 167 -6.75 -3.31 26.77
CA THR A 167 -6.09 -3.76 28.01
C THR A 167 -5.68 -2.58 28.89
N ARG A 168 -5.18 -1.49 28.31
CA ARG A 168 -4.88 -0.26 29.06
C ARG A 168 -6.13 0.33 29.70
N ALA A 169 -7.26 0.37 28.99
CA ALA A 169 -8.53 0.85 29.52
C ALA A 169 -9.03 -0.03 30.69
N VAL A 170 -8.95 -1.36 30.55
CA VAL A 170 -9.30 -2.31 31.60
C VAL A 170 -8.40 -2.15 32.83
N LEU A 171 -7.08 -2.04 32.64
CA LEU A 171 -6.15 -1.83 33.75
C LEU A 171 -6.41 -0.51 34.49
N LYS A 172 -6.79 0.55 33.77
CA LYS A 172 -7.20 1.83 34.39
C LYS A 172 -8.45 1.66 35.24
N ALA A 173 -9.49 1.01 34.71
CA ALA A 173 -10.72 0.75 35.45
C ALA A 173 -10.47 -0.12 36.70
N ILE A 174 -9.64 -1.15 36.58
CA ILE A 174 -9.24 -2.00 37.72
C ILE A 174 -8.49 -1.18 38.77
N PHE A 175 -7.61 -0.27 38.37
CA PHE A 175 -6.88 0.60 39.30
C PHE A 175 -7.81 1.55 40.07
N GLU A 176 -8.76 2.18 39.38
CA GLU A 176 -9.77 3.06 40.00
C GLU A 176 -10.68 2.27 40.96
N LEU A 177 -11.08 1.07 40.56
CA LEU A 177 -11.87 0.16 41.41
C LEU A 177 -11.07 -0.26 42.65
N ALA A 178 -9.80 -0.64 42.49
CA ALA A 178 -8.90 -1.02 43.59
C ALA A 178 -8.78 0.12 44.62
N HIS A 179 -8.60 1.35 44.15
CA HIS A 179 -8.58 2.53 45.02
C HIS A 179 -9.88 2.70 45.82
N THR A 180 -11.03 2.48 45.17
CA THR A 180 -12.34 2.52 45.85
C THR A 180 -12.46 1.42 46.91
N HIS A 181 -12.02 0.20 46.60
CA HIS A 181 -11.98 -0.90 47.57
C HIS A 181 -11.06 -0.59 48.76
N ARG A 182 -9.90 0.03 48.54
CA ARG A 182 -9.04 0.49 49.64
C ARG A 182 -9.77 1.47 50.57
N ASN A 183 -10.48 2.44 50.00
CA ASN A 183 -11.25 3.42 50.77
C ASN A 183 -12.37 2.76 51.59
N PHE A 184 -13.07 1.77 51.02
CA PHE A 184 -14.03 0.94 51.77
C PHE A 184 -13.36 0.16 52.89
N GLY A 185 -12.20 -0.43 52.63
CA GLY A 185 -11.40 -1.13 53.63
C GLY A 185 -11.09 -0.25 54.85
N ASP A 186 -10.67 0.99 54.60
CA ASP A 186 -10.36 1.97 55.64
C ASP A 186 -11.63 2.45 56.37
N ALA A 187 -12.73 2.66 55.66
CA ALA A 187 -14.01 3.04 56.27
C ALA A 187 -14.55 1.94 57.21
N PHE A 188 -14.57 0.68 56.76
CA PHE A 188 -15.04 -0.44 57.58
C PHE A 188 -14.15 -0.69 58.79
N ALA A 189 -12.82 -0.57 58.65
CA ALA A 189 -11.91 -0.67 59.77
C ALA A 189 -12.17 0.43 60.83
N ASN A 190 -12.43 1.67 60.39
CA ASN A 190 -12.77 2.78 61.28
C ASN A 190 -14.11 2.57 62.01
N ILE A 191 -15.12 2.06 61.31
CA ILE A 191 -16.43 1.74 61.90
C ILE A 191 -16.26 0.61 62.93
N GLY A 192 -15.60 -0.48 62.55
CA GLY A 192 -15.37 -1.63 63.42
C GLY A 192 -14.64 -1.27 64.71
N ALA A 193 -13.65 -0.37 64.64
CA ALA A 193 -12.91 0.10 65.82
C ALA A 193 -13.74 0.93 66.81
N ARG A 194 -14.87 1.50 66.37
CA ARG A 194 -15.76 2.34 67.19
C ARG A 194 -17.06 1.65 67.58
N GLU A 195 -17.28 0.42 67.08
CA GLU A 195 -18.53 -0.30 67.25
C GLU A 195 -18.58 -1.01 68.63
N PRO A 196 -19.50 -0.63 69.53
CA PRO A 196 -19.61 -1.24 70.86
C PRO A 196 -20.07 -2.70 70.83
N GLN A 197 -20.85 -3.11 69.83
CA GLN A 197 -21.30 -4.49 69.73
C GLN A 197 -20.21 -5.39 69.13
N PHE A 198 -19.64 -6.27 69.95
CA PHE A 198 -18.54 -7.18 69.55
C PHE A 198 -18.76 -7.89 68.22
N LYS A 199 -19.92 -8.53 68.01
CA LYS A 199 -20.23 -9.25 66.77
C LYS A 199 -20.24 -8.34 65.53
N ALA A 200 -20.71 -7.11 65.67
CA ALA A 200 -20.73 -6.14 64.57
C ALA A 200 -19.32 -5.60 64.29
N SER A 201 -18.55 -5.30 65.33
CA SER A 201 -17.14 -4.90 65.23
C SER A 201 -16.28 -5.93 64.48
N GLU A 202 -16.44 -7.21 64.83
CA GLU A 202 -15.76 -8.33 64.16
C GLU A 202 -16.16 -8.43 62.68
N ALA A 203 -17.45 -8.29 62.37
CA ALA A 203 -17.95 -8.32 61.00
C ALA A 203 -17.35 -7.17 60.16
N PHE A 204 -17.38 -5.93 60.67
CA PHE A 204 -16.79 -4.78 59.98
C PHE A 204 -15.29 -4.94 59.74
N THR A 205 -14.56 -5.50 60.71
CA THR A 205 -13.13 -5.80 60.55
C THR A 205 -12.89 -6.79 59.40
N LYS A 206 -13.66 -7.90 59.36
CA LYS A 206 -13.59 -8.89 58.27
C LYS A 206 -13.92 -8.28 56.91
N PHE A 207 -14.95 -7.44 56.82
CA PHE A 207 -15.28 -6.72 55.58
C PHE A 207 -14.13 -5.78 55.16
N GLY A 208 -13.57 -5.03 56.11
CA GLY A 208 -12.45 -4.12 55.84
C GLY A 208 -11.23 -4.85 55.28
N GLU A 209 -10.88 -5.99 55.87
CA GLU A 209 -9.78 -6.85 55.40
C GLU A 209 -10.03 -7.40 53.99
N ALA A 210 -11.25 -7.88 53.71
CA ALA A 210 -11.61 -8.39 52.39
C ALA A 210 -11.46 -7.31 51.30
N HIS A 211 -11.90 -6.08 51.57
CA HIS A 211 -11.76 -4.95 50.66
C HIS A 211 -10.28 -4.57 50.42
N ARG A 212 -9.45 -4.55 51.47
CA ARG A 212 -7.99 -4.34 51.34
C ARG A 212 -7.30 -5.45 50.56
N LEU A 213 -7.78 -6.69 50.68
CA LEU A 213 -7.25 -7.84 49.94
C LEU A 213 -7.54 -7.71 48.44
N ILE A 214 -8.74 -7.23 48.05
CA ILE A 214 -9.09 -6.94 46.66
C ILE A 214 -8.14 -5.89 46.06
N ASP A 215 -7.88 -4.80 46.77
CA ASP A 215 -6.90 -3.77 46.34
C ASP A 215 -5.51 -4.41 46.12
N LYS A 216 -5.03 -5.21 47.08
CA LYS A 216 -3.73 -5.89 46.97
C LYS A 216 -3.65 -6.80 45.74
N HIS A 217 -4.69 -7.60 45.47
CA HIS A 217 -4.73 -8.47 44.29
C HIS A 217 -4.77 -7.68 42.99
N ALA A 218 -5.54 -6.59 42.94
CA ALA A 218 -5.59 -5.71 41.78
C ALA A 218 -4.19 -5.11 41.49
N ILE A 219 -3.51 -4.58 42.51
CA ILE A 219 -2.15 -4.03 42.35
C ILE A 219 -1.16 -5.09 41.83
N THR A 220 -1.26 -6.34 42.30
CA THR A 220 -0.44 -7.44 41.77
C THR A 220 -0.73 -7.69 40.28
N LEU A 221 -2.01 -7.78 39.89
CA LEU A 221 -2.41 -7.93 38.49
C LEU A 221 -1.85 -6.79 37.62
N LEU A 222 -2.00 -5.54 38.06
CA LEU A 222 -1.47 -4.36 37.38
C LEU A 222 0.05 -4.45 37.18
N ARG A 223 0.81 -4.91 38.18
CA ARG A 223 2.27 -5.08 38.07
C ARG A 223 2.67 -6.21 37.11
N THR A 224 1.87 -7.26 37.03
CA THR A 224 2.13 -8.39 36.12
C THR A 224 1.81 -8.05 34.67
N VAL A 225 0.71 -7.36 34.41
CA VAL A 225 0.24 -7.11 33.03
C VAL A 225 0.90 -5.90 32.39
N LYS A 226 1.29 -4.87 33.17
CA LYS A 226 1.94 -3.66 32.62
C LYS A 226 3.19 -3.95 31.75
N PRO A 227 4.14 -4.81 32.17
CA PRO A 227 5.30 -5.17 31.34
C PRO A 227 4.89 -5.88 30.03
N MET A 228 3.92 -6.80 30.08
CA MET A 228 3.44 -7.51 28.88
C MET A 228 2.92 -6.53 27.82
N ILE A 229 2.21 -5.48 28.25
CA ILE A 229 1.74 -4.41 27.37
C ILE A 229 2.89 -3.56 26.83
N ALA A 230 3.93 -3.32 27.62
CA ALA A 230 5.12 -2.61 27.15
C ALA A 230 5.90 -3.42 26.09
N ASP A 231 6.03 -4.73 26.29
CA ASP A 231 6.69 -5.63 25.35
C ASP A 231 5.91 -5.72 24.03
N LEU A 232 4.59 -5.91 24.09
CA LEU A 232 3.74 -5.94 22.90
C LEU A 232 3.76 -4.59 22.17
N ASN A 233 3.76 -3.47 22.91
CA ASN A 233 3.92 -2.14 22.31
C ASN A 233 5.27 -1.99 21.62
N THR A 234 6.34 -2.54 22.19
CA THR A 234 7.68 -2.54 21.58
C THR A 234 7.68 -3.36 20.29
N TYR A 235 7.07 -4.54 20.29
CA TYR A 235 6.91 -5.35 19.08
C TYR A 235 6.20 -4.58 17.97
N LEU A 236 5.08 -3.90 18.28
CA LEU A 236 4.32 -3.14 17.30
C LEU A 236 5.03 -1.87 16.79
N THR A 237 5.80 -1.20 17.64
CA THR A 237 6.39 0.12 17.32
C THR A 237 7.84 0.04 16.82
N LYS A 238 8.50 -1.10 17.00
CA LYS A 238 9.88 -1.33 16.55
C LYS A 238 9.99 -2.52 15.60
N ALA A 239 9.65 -3.72 16.07
CA ALA A 239 9.91 -4.95 15.31
C ALA A 239 9.10 -5.05 14.00
N ILE A 240 7.81 -4.67 14.02
CA ILE A 240 6.99 -4.66 12.80
C ILE A 240 7.50 -3.61 11.79
N PRO A 241 7.71 -2.34 12.18
CA PRO A 241 8.31 -1.34 11.28
C PRO A 241 9.66 -1.77 10.69
N ASP A 242 10.55 -2.34 11.49
CA ASP A 242 11.86 -2.83 11.00
C ASP A 242 11.68 -3.93 9.95
N THR A 243 10.76 -4.87 10.20
CA THR A 243 10.43 -5.95 9.26
C THR A 243 9.85 -5.40 7.96
N LYS A 244 8.94 -4.43 8.05
CA LYS A 244 8.33 -3.75 6.90
C LYS A 244 9.40 -3.05 6.06
N LEU A 245 10.31 -2.30 6.69
CA LEU A 245 11.40 -1.62 5.99
C LEU A 245 12.33 -2.60 5.26
N THR A 246 12.59 -3.78 5.83
CA THR A 246 13.37 -4.82 5.15
C THR A 246 12.65 -5.38 3.92
N ILE A 247 11.34 -5.63 4.03
CA ILE A 247 10.54 -6.16 2.92
C ILE A 247 10.38 -5.11 1.81
N GLU A 248 10.20 -3.84 2.15
CA GLU A 248 10.18 -2.72 1.19
C GLU A 248 11.48 -2.64 0.39
N LYS A 249 12.64 -2.68 1.08
CA LYS A 249 13.96 -2.71 0.40
C LYS A 249 14.11 -3.92 -0.52
N TYR A 250 13.60 -5.07 -0.12
CA TYR A 250 13.60 -6.27 -0.98
C TYR A 250 12.72 -6.06 -2.21
N ALA A 251 11.51 -5.50 -2.04
CA ALA A 251 10.61 -5.21 -3.13
C ALA A 251 11.24 -4.23 -4.12
N ASP A 252 11.86 -3.16 -3.64
CA ASP A 252 12.58 -2.16 -4.45
C ASP A 252 13.72 -2.80 -5.26
N ALA A 253 14.57 -3.61 -4.61
CA ALA A 253 15.66 -4.30 -5.30
C ALA A 253 15.13 -5.29 -6.36
N LYS A 254 14.02 -5.98 -6.07
CA LYS A 254 13.35 -6.87 -7.02
C LYS A 254 12.79 -6.10 -8.22
N PHE A 255 12.26 -4.89 -8.01
CA PHE A 255 11.83 -4.00 -9.10
C PHE A 255 12.98 -3.51 -9.96
N GLU A 256 14.14 -3.18 -9.38
CA GLU A 256 15.30 -2.73 -10.17
C GLU A 256 15.87 -3.83 -11.07
N TYR A 257 15.63 -5.09 -10.71
CA TYR A 257 16.16 -6.25 -11.43
C TYR A 257 15.22 -6.79 -12.54
N LEU A 258 13.96 -6.35 -12.57
CA LEU A 258 12.91 -6.81 -13.50
C LEU A 258 12.53 -5.73 -14.51
#